data_AF-A0A9R1DNP1-F1
#
_entry.id   AF-A0A9R1DNP1-F1
#
_cell.length_a   1.000
_cell.length_b   1.000
_cell.length_c   1.000
_cell.angle_alpha   90.00
_cell.angle_beta   90.00
_cell.angle_gamma   90.00
#
_symmetry.space_group_name_H-M   'P 1'
#
loop_
_entity.id
_entity.type
_entity.pdbx_description
1 polymer ?
#
loop_
_entity_poly.entity_id
_entity_poly.type
_entity_poly.pdbx_seq_one_letter_code
_entity_poly.pdbx_strand_id
1 'polypeptide(L)'
;MLSSPISSPKASPKPKRFLQVLLSGCSAGGLATFFHCDNLGELLGGVATVKCMSDAGFFLDVDDISGNNSIRPFFSSLVALQGAEKNLNKDCLNSTLDPYLCFFPQYALQNIKTPYFILNSAYDVYQFHHIFVPPSSDPRGHWSRCKADPSACSTLQIATLQGLRSAMLTALKLFEGEPEVGMFINSCFAHCQSELQDTWFAPNSPTLDNETIAELVGDWYFERGAAQEIDCAYPCDSTCHNIIPSNQVGN
;
A
#
# COMPACT_ATOMS: atom_id res chain seq x y z
N MET A 1 25.55 -36.26 -60.08
CA MET A 1 24.93 -36.54 -58.77
C MET A 1 25.37 -35.45 -57.79
N LEU A 2 24.39 -34.68 -57.32
CA LEU A 2 24.30 -33.92 -56.08
C LEU A 2 25.50 -33.08 -55.61
N SER A 3 25.44 -31.79 -55.94
CA SER A 3 26.00 -30.69 -55.15
C SER A 3 25.20 -30.51 -53.85
N SER A 4 25.80 -30.77 -52.69
CA SER A 4 25.21 -30.45 -51.38
C SER A 4 25.46 -28.98 -51.03
N PRO A 5 24.45 -28.19 -50.62
CA PRO A 5 24.70 -26.90 -50.00
C PRO A 5 25.10 -27.10 -48.54
N ILE A 6 26.18 -26.45 -48.12
CA ILE A 6 26.57 -26.29 -46.72
C ILE A 6 25.50 -25.42 -46.05
N SER A 7 24.74 -26.00 -45.12
CA SER A 7 23.79 -25.26 -44.29
C SER A 7 24.56 -24.42 -43.27
N SER A 8 24.35 -23.11 -43.29
CA SER A 8 24.80 -22.20 -42.23
C SER A 8 24.24 -22.67 -40.89
N PRO A 9 25.01 -22.61 -39.79
CA PRO A 9 24.48 -22.92 -38.47
C PRO A 9 23.35 -21.94 -38.15
N LYS A 10 22.13 -22.45 -38.00
CA LYS A 10 21.02 -21.68 -37.44
C LYS A 10 21.47 -21.20 -36.07
N ALA A 11 21.52 -19.89 -35.89
CA ALA A 11 21.72 -19.28 -34.58
C ALA A 11 20.72 -19.91 -33.61
N SER A 12 21.23 -20.58 -32.58
CA SER A 12 20.44 -21.01 -31.44
C SER A 12 19.66 -19.80 -30.90
N PRO A 13 18.35 -19.91 -30.63
CA PRO A 13 17.61 -18.82 -30.02
C PRO A 13 18.32 -18.44 -28.72
N LYS A 14 18.75 -17.18 -28.60
CA LYS A 14 19.21 -16.67 -27.30
C LYS A 14 18.05 -16.86 -26.32
N PRO A 15 18.29 -17.36 -25.10
CA PRO A 15 17.23 -17.50 -24.12
C PRO A 15 16.53 -16.13 -23.95
N LYS A 16 15.20 -16.10 -24.09
CA LYS A 16 14.41 -14.90 -23.75
C LYS A 16 14.68 -14.61 -22.28
N ARG A 17 15.41 -13.54 -21.99
CA ARG A 17 15.59 -13.03 -20.63
C ARG A 17 14.25 -12.46 -20.21
N PHE A 18 13.53 -13.14 -19.32
CA PHE A 18 12.34 -12.59 -18.69
C PHE A 18 12.80 -11.45 -17.77
N LEU A 19 12.61 -10.21 -18.22
CA LEU A 19 12.86 -9.04 -17.41
C LEU A 19 11.63 -8.84 -16.52
N GLN A 20 11.81 -8.84 -15.20
CA GLN A 20 10.77 -8.44 -14.27
C GLN A 20 11.12 -7.06 -13.70
N VAL A 21 10.12 -6.20 -13.55
CA VAL A 21 10.25 -4.85 -13.02
C VAL A 21 9.27 -4.71 -11.86
N LEU A 22 9.77 -4.29 -10.70
CA LEU A 22 8.95 -3.90 -9.57
C LEU A 22 8.91 -2.37 -9.49
N LEU A 23 7.73 -1.78 -9.63
CA LEU A 23 7.50 -0.38 -9.28
C LEU A 23 7.08 -0.32 -7.81
N SER A 24 7.80 0.43 -6.99
CA SER A 24 7.45 0.57 -5.58
C SER A 24 7.64 1.99 -5.07
N GLY A 25 6.97 2.30 -3.97
CA GLY A 25 7.18 3.51 -3.20
C GLY A 25 6.41 3.49 -1.89
N CYS A 26 6.78 4.40 -0.99
CA CYS A 26 6.06 4.61 0.26
C CYS A 26 5.16 5.85 0.24
N SER A 27 4.03 5.83 0.96
CA SER A 27 3.22 6.99 1.32
C SER A 27 2.63 7.63 0.06
N ALA A 28 2.88 8.91 -0.20
CA ALA A 28 2.56 9.53 -1.48
C ALA A 28 3.17 8.79 -2.68
N GLY A 29 4.36 8.20 -2.54
CA GLY A 29 5.00 7.35 -3.54
C GLY A 29 4.34 5.98 -3.69
N GLY A 30 3.79 5.42 -2.60
CA GLY A 30 3.00 4.18 -2.65
C GLY A 30 1.67 4.43 -3.35
N LEU A 31 1.02 5.53 -3.02
CA LEU A 31 -0.20 5.97 -3.71
C LEU A 31 0.05 6.22 -5.20
N ALA A 32 1.15 6.91 -5.54
CA ALA A 32 1.55 7.12 -6.93
C ALA A 32 1.89 5.80 -7.66
N THR A 33 2.43 4.80 -6.95
CA THR A 33 2.70 3.48 -7.51
C THR A 33 1.43 2.84 -8.07
N PHE A 34 0.30 2.94 -7.36
CA PHE A 34 -0.98 2.47 -7.88
C PHE A 34 -1.39 3.20 -9.18
N PHE A 35 -1.30 4.53 -9.20
CA PHE A 35 -1.72 5.33 -10.36
C PHE A 35 -0.86 5.09 -11.61
N HIS A 36 0.41 4.76 -11.42
CA HIS A 36 1.36 4.58 -12.51
C HIS A 36 1.62 3.11 -12.89
N CYS A 37 1.03 2.16 -12.18
CA CYS A 37 1.29 0.74 -12.37
C CYS A 37 0.96 0.27 -13.80
N ASP A 38 -0.27 0.49 -14.27
CA ASP A 38 -0.69 0.12 -15.62
C ASP A 38 0.06 0.91 -16.69
N ASN A 39 0.29 2.20 -16.46
CA ASN A 39 1.04 3.05 -17.39
C ASN A 39 2.46 2.53 -17.63
N LEU A 40 3.14 2.01 -16.59
CA LEU A 40 4.45 1.40 -16.72
C LEU A 40 4.38 0.07 -17.47
N GLY A 41 3.36 -0.75 -17.20
CA GLY A 41 3.09 -1.99 -17.93
C GLY A 41 2.91 -1.74 -19.44
N GLU A 42 2.09 -0.76 -19.79
CA GLU A 42 1.86 -0.33 -21.18
C GLU A 42 3.14 0.19 -21.84
N LEU A 43 3.90 1.03 -21.12
CA LEU A 43 5.16 1.61 -21.62
C LEU A 43 6.19 0.53 -21.97
N LEU A 44 6.29 -0.52 -21.15
CA LEU A 44 7.25 -1.60 -21.39
C LEU A 44 6.75 -2.62 -22.43
N GLY A 45 5.49 -2.58 -22.85
CA GLY A 45 5.00 -3.27 -24.04
C GLY A 45 5.29 -4.78 -24.09
N GLY A 46 5.30 -5.45 -22.93
CA GLY A 46 5.62 -6.88 -22.80
C GLY A 46 7.12 -7.24 -22.92
N VAL A 47 8.01 -6.25 -23.01
CA VAL A 47 9.47 -6.44 -22.88
C VAL A 47 9.84 -6.92 -21.48
N ALA A 48 9.05 -6.50 -20.48
CA ALA A 48 9.15 -6.93 -19.10
C ALA A 48 7.77 -7.25 -18.51
N THR A 49 7.76 -8.16 -17.54
CA THR A 49 6.62 -8.32 -16.63
C THR A 49 6.72 -7.22 -15.57
N VAL A 50 5.69 -6.38 -15.48
CA VAL A 50 5.59 -5.35 -14.44
C VAL A 50 4.75 -5.87 -13.30
N LYS A 51 5.23 -5.67 -12.08
CA LYS A 51 4.50 -5.83 -10.83
C LYS A 51 4.69 -4.56 -10.02
N CYS A 52 3.74 -4.21 -9.16
CA CYS A 52 3.82 -2.99 -8.36
C CYS A 52 3.63 -3.26 -6.87
N MET A 53 4.34 -2.56 -5.99
CA MET A 53 4.15 -2.67 -4.54
C MET A 53 3.96 -1.29 -3.95
N SER A 54 2.81 -1.08 -3.32
CA SER A 54 2.52 0.13 -2.58
C SER A 54 2.72 -0.11 -1.09
N ASP A 55 3.64 0.65 -0.49
CA ASP A 55 3.85 0.67 0.95
C ASP A 55 3.18 1.91 1.56
N ALA A 56 2.30 1.72 2.54
CA ALA A 56 1.59 2.80 3.21
C ALA A 56 0.85 3.77 2.26
N GLY A 57 0.47 3.28 1.08
CA GLY A 57 -0.22 4.06 0.05
C GLY A 57 -1.74 3.90 0.08
N PHE A 58 -2.27 2.94 0.84
CA PHE A 58 -3.72 2.72 1.00
C PHE A 58 -4.34 3.70 2.00
N PHE A 59 -4.50 4.97 1.60
CA PHE A 59 -5.22 5.97 2.40
C PHE A 59 -6.73 5.73 2.35
N LEU A 60 -7.38 5.82 3.51
CA LEU A 60 -8.81 5.58 3.67
C LEU A 60 -9.61 6.88 3.61
N ASP A 61 -10.67 6.89 2.81
CA ASP A 61 -11.73 7.89 2.85
C ASP A 61 -12.64 7.61 4.05
N VAL A 62 -12.28 8.18 5.19
CA VAL A 62 -13.00 8.08 6.46
C VAL A 62 -13.17 9.45 7.10
N ASP A 63 -14.20 9.57 7.92
CA ASP A 63 -14.40 10.74 8.77
C ASP A 63 -13.43 10.70 9.96
N ASP A 64 -13.06 11.88 10.46
CA ASP A 64 -12.27 11.99 11.68
C ASP A 64 -13.09 11.62 12.94
N ILE A 65 -12.44 11.58 14.10
CA ILE A 65 -13.10 11.26 15.38
C ILE A 65 -14.21 12.25 15.82
N SER A 66 -14.36 13.38 15.13
CA SER A 66 -15.46 14.33 15.33
C SER A 66 -16.62 14.13 14.34
N GLY A 67 -16.50 13.17 13.42
CA GLY A 67 -17.48 12.90 12.36
C GLY A 67 -17.35 13.82 11.15
N ASN A 68 -16.23 14.55 11.01
CA ASN A 68 -16.01 15.45 9.88
C ASN A 68 -15.15 14.77 8.80
N ASN A 69 -15.58 14.87 7.55
CA ASN A 69 -14.80 14.40 6.40
C ASN A 69 -13.81 15.46 5.93
N SER A 70 -12.64 15.53 6.56
CA SER A 70 -11.58 16.47 6.17
C SER A 70 -10.72 15.95 5.01
N ILE A 71 -10.66 14.64 4.78
CA ILE A 71 -9.81 14.04 3.74
C ILE A 71 -10.32 14.27 2.32
N ARG A 72 -11.64 14.19 2.08
CA ARG A 72 -12.21 14.46 0.76
C ARG A 72 -11.91 15.86 0.23
N PRO A 73 -12.18 16.96 0.97
CA PRO A 73 -11.84 18.29 0.48
C PRO A 73 -10.33 18.49 0.35
N PHE A 74 -9.51 17.85 1.19
CA PHE A 74 -8.06 17.85 1.05
C PHE A 74 -7.60 17.19 -0.26
N PHE A 75 -8.03 15.95 -0.54
CA PHE A 75 -7.67 15.23 -1.76
C PHE A 75 -8.29 15.87 -3.01
N SER A 76 -9.52 16.37 -2.94
CA SER A 76 -10.13 17.13 -4.03
C SER A 76 -9.28 18.35 -4.40
N SER A 77 -8.85 19.12 -3.40
CA SER A 77 -7.97 20.29 -3.60
C SER A 77 -6.60 19.87 -4.14
N LEU A 78 -6.04 18.77 -3.64
CA LEU A 78 -4.74 18.26 -4.07
C LEU A 78 -4.76 17.81 -5.54
N VAL A 79 -5.79 17.05 -5.94
CA VAL A 79 -5.98 16.60 -7.32
C VAL A 79 -6.08 17.77 -8.27
N ALA A 80 -6.89 18.78 -7.92
CA ALA A 80 -7.05 20.00 -8.71
C ALA A 80 -5.75 20.79 -8.80
N LEU A 81 -5.07 21.01 -7.67
CA LEU A 81 -3.84 21.79 -7.59
C LEU A 81 -2.69 21.15 -8.39
N GLN A 82 -2.53 19.83 -8.32
CA GLN A 82 -1.45 19.11 -8.99
C GLN A 82 -1.80 18.73 -10.44
N GLY A 83 -3.04 18.95 -10.87
CA GLY A 83 -3.54 18.43 -12.15
C GLY A 83 -3.38 16.91 -12.24
N ALA A 84 -3.58 16.21 -11.11
CA ALA A 84 -3.31 14.78 -10.99
C ALA A 84 -4.40 13.91 -11.66
N GLU A 85 -5.57 14.47 -11.93
CA GLU A 85 -6.71 13.76 -12.54
C GLU A 85 -6.33 13.01 -13.82
N LYS A 86 -5.47 13.60 -14.66
CA LYS A 86 -4.97 13.00 -15.91
C LYS A 86 -4.18 11.70 -15.72
N ASN A 87 -3.66 11.46 -14.51
CA ASN A 87 -2.89 10.26 -14.15
C ASN A 87 -3.76 9.21 -13.45
N LEU A 88 -5.02 9.53 -13.13
CA LEU A 88 -5.92 8.58 -12.49
C LEU A 88 -6.45 7.55 -13.48
N ASN A 89 -6.84 6.40 -12.95
CA ASN A 89 -7.33 5.30 -13.76
C ASN A 89 -8.62 5.70 -14.49
N LYS A 90 -8.63 5.57 -15.82
CA LYS A 90 -9.75 6.01 -16.68
C LYS A 90 -11.04 5.23 -16.43
N ASP A 91 -10.93 3.93 -16.15
CA ASP A 91 -12.08 3.08 -15.87
C ASP A 91 -12.72 3.51 -14.54
N CYS A 92 -11.91 3.87 -13.54
CA CYS A 92 -12.40 4.51 -12.32
C CYS A 92 -13.08 5.85 -12.60
N LEU A 93 -12.46 6.75 -13.37
CA LEU A 93 -13.00 8.07 -13.68
C LEU A 93 -14.37 7.98 -14.37
N ASN A 94 -14.56 6.97 -15.22
CA ASN A 94 -15.84 6.73 -15.90
C ASN A 94 -16.93 6.15 -14.97
N SER A 95 -16.56 5.68 -13.77
CA SER A 95 -17.47 5.05 -12.81
C SER A 95 -18.05 6.00 -11.74
N THR A 96 -17.59 7.25 -11.71
CA THR A 96 -17.95 8.24 -10.67
C THR A 96 -18.26 9.61 -11.28
N LEU A 97 -19.14 10.37 -10.63
CA LEU A 97 -19.37 11.79 -10.94
C LEU A 97 -18.36 12.71 -10.24
N ASP A 98 -17.60 12.17 -9.29
CA ASP A 98 -16.60 12.87 -8.48
C ASP A 98 -15.20 12.32 -8.80
N PRO A 99 -14.48 12.87 -9.81
CA PRO A 99 -13.19 12.35 -10.29
C PRO A 99 -12.12 12.18 -9.22
N TYR A 100 -12.10 13.07 -8.22
CA TYR A 100 -11.12 13.03 -7.14
C TYR A 100 -11.26 11.77 -6.25
N LEU A 101 -12.41 11.09 -6.26
CA LEU A 101 -12.57 9.81 -5.56
C LEU A 101 -11.60 8.77 -6.11
N CYS A 102 -11.26 8.80 -7.39
CA CYS A 102 -10.25 7.91 -7.97
C CYS A 102 -8.82 8.16 -7.47
N PHE A 103 -8.61 9.18 -6.63
CA PHE A 103 -7.37 9.36 -5.89
C PHE A 103 -7.29 8.46 -4.64
N PHE A 104 -8.41 7.92 -4.14
CA PHE A 104 -8.37 6.94 -3.05
C PHE A 104 -8.25 5.51 -3.60
N PRO A 105 -7.31 4.70 -3.08
CA PRO A 105 -7.14 3.32 -3.51
C PRO A 105 -8.41 2.47 -3.41
N GLN A 106 -9.23 2.67 -2.37
CA GLN A 106 -10.50 1.95 -2.20
C GLN A 106 -11.47 2.03 -3.40
N TYR A 107 -11.37 3.08 -4.24
CA TYR A 107 -12.17 3.22 -5.45
C TYR A 107 -11.40 2.85 -6.73
N ALA A 108 -10.10 3.11 -6.74
CA ALA A 108 -9.27 2.97 -7.93
C ALA A 108 -8.74 1.55 -8.17
N LEU A 109 -8.38 0.80 -7.13
CA LEU A 109 -7.60 -0.45 -7.27
C LEU A 109 -8.33 -1.55 -8.06
N GLN A 110 -9.66 -1.62 -7.99
CA GLN A 110 -10.48 -2.58 -8.76
C GLN A 110 -10.31 -2.42 -10.29
N ASN A 111 -9.79 -1.27 -10.73
CA ASN A 111 -9.61 -0.95 -12.14
C ASN A 111 -8.16 -1.10 -12.61
N ILE A 112 -7.22 -1.45 -11.71
CA ILE A 112 -5.82 -1.71 -12.06
C ILE A 112 -5.70 -3.12 -12.64
N LYS A 113 -5.03 -3.25 -13.78
CA LYS A 113 -4.88 -4.53 -14.51
C LYS A 113 -3.56 -5.22 -14.20
N THR A 114 -2.53 -4.45 -13.90
CA THR A 114 -1.20 -4.93 -13.59
C THR A 114 -1.16 -5.48 -12.16
N PRO A 115 -0.52 -6.64 -11.91
CA PRO A 115 -0.46 -7.22 -10.56
C PRO A 115 0.16 -6.24 -9.56
N TYR A 116 -0.47 -6.10 -8.39
CA TYR A 116 0.00 -5.20 -7.35
C TYR A 116 -0.04 -5.83 -5.95
N PHE A 117 0.79 -5.30 -5.07
CA PHE A 117 0.89 -5.70 -3.67
C PHE A 117 0.54 -4.51 -2.77
N ILE A 118 -0.35 -4.74 -1.81
CA ILE A 118 -0.75 -3.78 -0.79
C ILE A 118 0.02 -4.08 0.50
N LEU A 119 1.07 -3.32 0.78
CA LEU A 119 1.74 -3.31 2.08
C LEU A 119 1.22 -2.12 2.87
N ASN A 120 0.47 -2.37 3.95
CA ASN A 120 -0.02 -1.27 4.77
C ASN A 120 -0.16 -1.72 6.23
N SER A 121 0.06 -0.81 7.17
CA SER A 121 -0.35 -1.03 8.55
C SER A 121 -1.85 -0.77 8.69
N ALA A 122 -2.54 -1.61 9.48
CA ALA A 122 -3.93 -1.37 9.89
C ALA A 122 -4.11 -0.13 10.77
N TYR A 123 -3.01 0.34 11.39
CA TYR A 123 -2.93 1.53 12.23
C TYR A 123 -1.86 2.48 11.70
N ASP A 124 -1.88 2.71 10.37
CA ASP A 124 -0.93 3.60 9.70
C ASP A 124 -0.84 4.94 10.44
N VAL A 125 0.36 5.29 10.89
CA VAL A 125 0.55 6.44 11.80
C VAL A 125 0.27 7.76 11.10
N TYR A 126 0.44 7.86 9.78
CA TYR A 126 0.10 9.07 9.04
C TYR A 126 -1.43 9.23 8.96
N GLN A 127 -2.15 8.19 8.55
CA GLN A 127 -3.62 8.17 8.54
C GLN A 127 -4.16 8.47 9.94
N PHE A 128 -3.62 7.82 10.98
CA PHE A 128 -4.02 8.07 12.36
C PHE A 128 -3.77 9.52 12.78
N HIS A 129 -2.55 10.04 12.61
CA HIS A 129 -2.15 11.33 13.19
C HIS A 129 -2.71 12.54 12.45
N HIS A 130 -2.90 12.44 11.14
CA HIS A 130 -3.21 13.59 10.28
C HIS A 130 -4.60 13.55 9.66
N ILE A 131 -5.25 12.39 9.64
CA ILE A 131 -6.54 12.21 8.96
C ILE A 131 -7.62 11.81 9.94
N PHE A 132 -7.39 10.77 10.73
CA PHE A 132 -8.38 10.24 11.64
C PHE A 132 -8.47 11.05 12.94
N VAL A 133 -7.33 11.48 13.47
CA VAL A 133 -7.24 12.33 14.67
C VAL A 133 -6.41 13.58 14.40
N PRO A 134 -6.74 14.45 13.44
CA PRO A 134 -6.00 15.70 13.22
C PRO A 134 -6.07 16.63 14.46
N PRO A 135 -5.15 17.61 14.60
CA PRO A 135 -5.22 18.60 15.67
C PRO A 135 -6.57 19.34 15.77
N SER A 136 -7.28 19.50 14.65
CA SER A 136 -8.60 20.11 14.59
C SER A 136 -9.69 19.31 15.29
N SER A 137 -9.59 17.97 15.34
CA SER A 137 -10.57 17.09 16.00
C SER A 137 -10.18 16.75 17.45
N ASP A 138 -8.95 17.05 17.87
CA ASP A 138 -8.46 16.91 19.25
C ASP A 138 -7.84 18.21 19.81
N PRO A 139 -8.61 19.31 19.92
CA PRO A 139 -8.08 20.60 20.35
C PRO A 139 -7.59 20.62 21.81
N ARG A 140 -7.97 19.61 22.61
CA ARG A 140 -7.57 19.47 24.02
C ARG A 140 -6.40 18.50 24.21
N GLY A 141 -5.90 17.87 23.14
CA GLY A 141 -4.76 16.96 23.20
C GLY A 141 -5.02 15.66 23.96
N HIS A 142 -6.25 15.17 23.97
CA HIS A 142 -6.60 13.90 24.63
C HIS A 142 -5.90 12.69 23.98
N TRP A 143 -5.54 12.79 22.71
CA TRP A 143 -4.86 11.75 21.94
C TRP A 143 -3.34 11.91 21.89
N SER A 144 -2.78 13.01 22.40
CA SER A 144 -1.33 13.28 22.29
C SER A 144 -0.47 12.17 22.90
N ARG A 145 -0.88 11.57 24.02
CA ARG A 145 -0.16 10.44 24.63
C ARG A 145 -0.27 9.17 23.79
N CYS A 146 -1.48 8.85 23.33
CA CYS A 146 -1.76 7.69 22.49
C CYS A 146 -1.00 7.74 21.14
N LYS A 147 -0.90 8.93 20.53
CA LYS A 147 -0.11 9.16 19.32
C LYS A 147 1.40 9.03 19.52
N ALA A 148 1.89 9.40 20.69
CA ALA A 148 3.31 9.30 21.02
C ALA A 148 3.71 7.87 21.42
N ASP A 149 2.78 7.13 22.01
CA ASP A 149 2.98 5.77 22.49
C ASP A 149 1.64 5.01 22.46
N PRO A 150 1.47 4.03 21.54
CA PRO A 150 0.27 3.20 21.46
C PRO A 150 -0.07 2.44 22.75
N SER A 151 0.92 2.17 23.61
CA SER A 151 0.69 1.54 24.92
C SER A 151 0.04 2.50 25.93
N ALA A 152 0.13 3.81 25.70
CA ALA A 152 -0.49 4.85 26.51
C ALA A 152 -1.94 5.17 26.11
N CYS A 153 -2.47 4.52 25.07
CA CYS A 153 -3.85 4.66 24.67
C CYS A 153 -4.80 4.08 25.74
N SER A 154 -5.87 4.81 26.06
CA SER A 154 -6.97 4.27 26.86
C SER A 154 -7.75 3.19 26.09
N THR A 155 -8.51 2.37 26.81
CA THR A 155 -9.39 1.35 26.20
C THR A 155 -10.35 1.96 25.17
N LEU A 156 -10.86 3.18 25.42
CA LEU A 156 -11.73 3.87 24.48
C LEU A 156 -10.98 4.29 23.21
N GLN A 157 -9.75 4.81 23.34
CA GLN A 157 -8.93 5.18 22.18
C GLN A 157 -8.57 3.95 21.34
N ILE A 158 -8.22 2.84 21.98
CA ILE A 158 -8.00 1.57 21.28
C ILE A 158 -9.28 1.14 20.57
N ALA A 159 -10.44 1.15 21.22
CA ALA A 159 -11.71 0.79 20.57
C ALA A 159 -12.01 1.67 19.34
N THR A 160 -11.73 2.97 19.42
CA THR A 160 -11.85 3.89 18.29
C THR A 160 -10.87 3.55 17.16
N LEU A 161 -9.62 3.21 17.47
CA LEU A 161 -8.63 2.75 16.48
C LEU A 161 -9.02 1.39 15.86
N GLN A 162 -9.71 0.52 16.59
CA GLN A 162 -10.28 -0.70 16.01
C GLN A 162 -11.36 -0.41 14.97
N GLY A 163 -12.06 0.73 15.10
CA GLY A 163 -12.95 1.25 14.08
C GLY A 163 -12.21 1.57 12.77
N LEU A 164 -11.05 2.22 12.86
CA LEU A 164 -10.19 2.51 11.71
C LEU A 164 -9.71 1.22 11.02
N ARG A 165 -9.21 0.24 11.79
CA ARG A 165 -8.84 -1.09 11.26
C ARG A 165 -10.03 -1.75 10.56
N SER A 166 -11.21 -1.71 11.16
CA SER A 166 -12.42 -2.33 10.59
C SER A 166 -12.83 -1.68 9.27
N ALA A 167 -12.69 -0.35 9.16
CA ALA A 167 -12.90 0.37 7.90
C ALA A 167 -11.89 -0.07 6.83
N MET A 168 -10.61 -0.24 7.21
CA MET A 168 -9.58 -0.75 6.29
C MET A 168 -9.92 -2.13 5.75
N LEU A 169 -10.22 -3.09 6.64
CA LEU A 169 -10.56 -4.45 6.22
C LEU A 169 -11.82 -4.51 5.36
N THR A 170 -12.80 -3.65 5.66
CA THR A 170 -14.00 -3.52 4.82
C THR A 170 -13.65 -3.07 3.41
N ALA A 171 -12.74 -2.09 3.27
CA ALA A 171 -12.27 -1.60 1.97
C ALA A 171 -11.41 -2.64 1.22
N LEU A 172 -10.67 -3.48 1.95
CA LEU A 172 -9.79 -4.49 1.37
C LEU A 172 -10.50 -5.77 0.94
N LYS A 173 -11.71 -6.02 1.45
CA LYS A 173 -12.50 -7.24 1.17
C LYS A 173 -12.73 -7.51 -0.32
N LEU A 174 -12.74 -6.47 -1.15
CA LEU A 174 -12.89 -6.62 -2.61
C LEU A 174 -11.65 -7.24 -3.29
N PHE A 175 -10.51 -7.26 -2.62
CA PHE A 175 -9.24 -7.75 -3.15
C PHE A 175 -8.79 -9.06 -2.47
N GLU A 176 -9.48 -9.48 -1.40
CA GLU A 176 -9.22 -10.75 -0.73
C GLU A 176 -9.50 -11.93 -1.67
N GLY A 177 -8.50 -12.80 -1.84
CA GLY A 177 -8.58 -13.98 -2.71
C GLY A 177 -8.30 -13.71 -4.20
N GLU A 178 -8.07 -12.45 -4.60
CA GLU A 178 -7.68 -12.12 -5.97
C GLU A 178 -6.24 -12.60 -6.25
N PRO A 179 -6.00 -13.50 -7.23
CA PRO A 179 -4.72 -14.20 -7.38
C PRO A 179 -3.55 -13.29 -7.78
N GLU A 180 -3.83 -12.18 -8.45
CA GLU A 180 -2.82 -11.20 -8.89
C GLU A 180 -2.52 -10.14 -7.82
N VAL A 181 -3.32 -10.09 -6.74
CA VAL A 181 -3.18 -9.09 -5.67
C VAL A 181 -2.49 -9.70 -4.47
N GLY A 182 -1.34 -9.15 -4.11
CA GLY A 182 -0.69 -9.44 -2.84
C GLY A 182 -1.11 -8.45 -1.75
N MET A 183 -1.01 -8.87 -0.48
CA MET A 183 -1.42 -8.08 0.67
C MET A 183 -0.63 -8.47 1.92
N PHE A 184 -0.14 -7.47 2.66
CA PHE A 184 0.42 -7.65 4.00
C PHE A 184 -0.12 -6.53 4.89
N ILE A 185 -1.12 -6.85 5.70
CA ILE A 185 -1.75 -5.91 6.65
C ILE A 185 -1.43 -6.31 8.08
N ASN A 186 -0.45 -5.65 8.69
CA ASN A 186 -0.10 -5.91 10.10
C ASN A 186 -0.79 -4.96 11.09
N SER A 187 -0.74 -5.33 12.37
CA SER A 187 -1.29 -4.56 13.49
C SER A 187 -0.31 -3.57 14.13
N CYS A 188 0.84 -3.33 13.48
CA CYS A 188 1.89 -2.44 13.98
C CYS A 188 1.50 -0.98 13.77
N PHE A 189 1.91 -0.07 14.65
CA PHE A 189 1.80 1.37 14.38
C PHE A 189 3.02 1.80 13.58
N ALA A 190 2.90 1.84 12.25
CA ALA A 190 4.01 2.13 11.36
C ALA A 190 3.57 2.88 10.09
N HIS A 191 4.54 3.47 9.41
CA HIS A 191 4.39 4.09 8.09
C HIS A 191 5.72 3.88 7.35
N CYS A 192 5.68 3.48 6.07
CA CYS A 192 6.87 3.09 5.29
C CYS A 192 7.64 1.88 5.82
N GLN A 193 7.00 0.72 5.85
CA GLN A 193 7.56 -0.49 6.46
C GLN A 193 8.64 -1.17 5.62
N SER A 194 8.70 -0.90 4.31
CA SER A 194 9.71 -1.43 3.39
C SER A 194 10.99 -0.60 3.32
N GLU A 195 10.99 0.62 3.85
CA GLU A 195 12.13 1.56 3.78
C GLU A 195 13.19 1.31 4.86
N LEU A 196 12.86 0.52 5.90
CA LEU A 196 13.78 0.16 6.97
C LEU A 196 14.03 -1.35 6.99
N GLN A 197 15.30 -1.74 7.00
CA GLN A 197 15.68 -3.15 7.10
C GLN A 197 15.09 -3.82 8.35
N ASP A 198 14.98 -3.07 9.44
CA ASP A 198 14.45 -3.52 10.73
C ASP A 198 12.99 -3.98 10.65
N THR A 199 12.18 -3.40 9.77
CA THR A 199 10.80 -3.84 9.52
C THR A 199 10.66 -4.72 8.29
N TRP A 200 11.56 -4.60 7.33
CA TRP A 200 11.49 -5.31 6.05
C TRP A 200 11.97 -6.77 6.11
N PHE A 201 13.20 -7.00 6.59
CA PHE A 201 13.89 -8.31 6.49
C PHE A 201 15.06 -8.49 7.48
N ALA A 202 14.98 -7.94 8.67
CA ALA A 202 15.90 -8.22 9.77
C ALA A 202 15.49 -9.51 10.50
N PRO A 203 16.40 -10.18 11.24
CA PRO A 203 16.08 -11.41 11.98
C PRO A 203 14.95 -11.28 13.02
N ASN A 204 14.66 -10.06 13.46
CA ASN A 204 13.60 -9.72 14.40
C ASN A 204 12.54 -8.79 13.78
N SER A 205 12.43 -8.72 12.45
CA SER A 205 11.37 -7.93 11.81
C SER A 205 9.98 -8.42 12.21
N PRO A 206 8.95 -7.56 12.12
CA PRO A 206 7.57 -7.98 12.28
C PRO A 206 7.21 -9.10 11.30
N THR A 207 6.45 -10.08 11.77
CA THR A 207 6.07 -11.25 10.97
C THR A 207 4.61 -11.60 11.14
N LEU A 208 3.96 -12.02 10.06
CA LEU A 208 2.65 -12.67 10.09
C LEU A 208 2.84 -14.13 9.69
N ASP A 209 2.28 -15.06 10.45
CA ASP A 209 2.46 -16.51 10.24
C ASP A 209 3.94 -16.95 10.08
N ASN A 210 4.84 -16.27 10.80
CA ASN A 210 6.32 -16.41 10.76
C ASN A 210 6.99 -15.98 9.44
N GLU A 211 6.30 -15.22 8.59
CA GLU A 211 6.87 -14.64 7.38
C GLU A 211 7.06 -13.13 7.55
N THR A 212 8.25 -12.65 7.21
CA THR A 212 8.55 -11.21 7.12
C THR A 212 7.88 -10.59 5.90
N ILE A 213 7.80 -9.26 5.88
CA ILE A 213 7.28 -8.51 4.73
C ILE A 213 8.03 -8.89 3.44
N ALA A 214 9.37 -8.94 3.50
CA ALA A 214 10.18 -9.25 2.33
C ALA A 214 9.99 -10.67 1.80
N GLU A 215 9.75 -11.64 2.68
CA GLU A 215 9.47 -13.02 2.29
C GLU A 215 8.15 -13.11 1.55
N LEU A 216 7.06 -12.56 2.11
CA LEU A 216 5.75 -12.60 1.47
C LEU A 216 5.72 -11.81 0.15
N VAL A 217 6.33 -10.63 0.11
CA VAL A 217 6.46 -9.86 -1.14
C VAL A 217 7.31 -10.62 -2.16
N GLY A 218 8.38 -11.28 -1.73
CA GLY A 218 9.20 -12.12 -2.58
C GLY A 218 8.40 -13.28 -3.16
N ASP A 219 7.62 -13.97 -2.34
CA ASP A 219 6.80 -15.10 -2.77
C ASP A 219 5.71 -14.69 -3.74
N TRP A 220 5.06 -13.55 -3.50
CA TRP A 220 4.14 -12.94 -4.47
C TRP A 220 4.84 -12.55 -5.78
N TYR A 221 5.98 -11.86 -5.68
CA TYR A 221 6.71 -11.34 -6.85
C TYR A 221 7.15 -12.48 -7.78
N PHE A 222 7.60 -13.59 -7.19
CA PHE A 222 8.09 -14.77 -7.91
C PHE A 222 7.05 -15.91 -8.04
N GLU A 223 5.79 -15.69 -7.66
CA GLU A 223 4.68 -16.66 -7.79
C GLU A 223 4.94 -17.99 -7.06
N ARG A 224 5.43 -17.92 -5.81
CA ARG A 224 5.82 -19.09 -4.99
C ARG A 224 4.78 -19.55 -3.96
N GLY A 225 3.69 -18.84 -3.75
CA GLY A 225 2.73 -19.20 -2.71
C GLY A 225 1.54 -18.26 -2.58
N ALA A 226 0.80 -18.42 -1.49
CA ALA A 226 -0.18 -17.42 -1.07
C ALA A 226 0.55 -16.09 -0.78
N ALA A 227 -0.14 -14.99 -1.01
CA ALA A 227 0.46 -13.67 -1.02
C ALA A 227 -0.34 -12.66 -0.19
N GLN A 228 -1.31 -13.13 0.61
CA GLN A 228 -2.25 -12.28 1.33
C GLN A 228 -2.28 -12.66 2.80
N GLU A 229 -1.74 -11.78 3.65
CA GLU A 229 -1.72 -11.92 5.09
C GLU A 229 -2.35 -10.71 5.76
N ILE A 230 -3.26 -10.97 6.71
CA ILE A 230 -3.96 -9.96 7.50
C ILE A 230 -3.88 -10.35 8.96
N ASP A 231 -3.26 -9.49 9.74
CA ASP A 231 -3.01 -9.69 11.16
C ASP A 231 -4.27 -9.48 12.02
N CYS A 232 -4.19 -9.91 13.27
CA CYS A 232 -5.20 -9.67 14.28
C CYS A 232 -5.27 -8.18 14.71
N ALA A 233 -6.11 -7.88 15.70
CA ALA A 233 -6.25 -6.51 16.22
C ALA A 233 -5.19 -6.24 17.29
N TYR A 234 -4.54 -5.07 17.23
CA TYR A 234 -3.60 -4.63 18.28
C TYR A 234 -4.24 -4.77 19.69
N PRO A 235 -3.50 -5.25 20.70
CA PRO A 235 -2.05 -5.47 20.76
C PRO A 235 -1.63 -6.95 20.62
N CYS A 236 -2.23 -7.69 19.67
CA CYS A 236 -1.98 -9.13 19.57
C CYS A 236 -0.60 -9.50 19.03
N ASP A 237 -0.04 -8.72 18.09
CA ASP A 237 1.24 -9.02 17.45
C ASP A 237 2.40 -8.47 18.29
N SER A 238 3.10 -9.40 18.95
CA SER A 238 4.28 -9.11 19.76
C SER A 238 5.56 -8.86 18.95
N THR A 239 5.54 -9.10 17.64
CA THR A 239 6.68 -8.88 16.73
C THR A 239 6.74 -7.45 16.20
N CYS A 240 5.66 -6.67 16.41
CA CYS A 240 5.57 -5.32 15.91
C CYS A 240 6.66 -4.37 16.40
N HIS A 241 7.29 -3.71 15.44
CA HIS A 241 8.17 -2.57 15.67
C HIS A 241 7.39 -1.30 15.32
N ASN A 242 6.87 -0.62 16.35
CA ASN A 242 6.09 0.60 16.15
C ASN A 242 7.01 1.76 15.73
N ILE A 243 6.81 2.30 14.52
CA ILE A 243 7.53 3.45 13.99
C ILE A 243 6.68 4.69 14.22
N ILE A 244 6.81 5.28 15.39
CA ILE A 244 6.10 6.52 15.75
C ILE A 244 6.97 7.73 15.39
N PRO A 245 6.50 8.67 14.54
CA PRO A 245 7.21 9.90 14.28
C PRO A 245 7.36 10.68 15.59
N SER A 246 8.61 10.95 16.00
CA SER A 246 8.85 11.80 17.15
C SER A 246 8.27 13.19 16.86
N ASN A 247 7.37 13.68 17.71
CA ASN A 247 6.99 15.09 17.72
C ASN A 247 8.26 15.91 18.03
N GLN A 248 8.98 16.33 16.99
CA GLN A 248 9.85 17.50 17.09
C GLN A 248 8.90 18.67 17.29
N VAL A 249 8.52 18.90 18.55
CA VAL A 249 8.02 20.19 19.01
C VAL A 249 9.15 21.15 18.73
N GLY A 250 9.07 21.85 17.60
CA GLY A 250 9.96 22.97 17.32
C GLY A 250 9.81 23.98 18.45
N ASN A 251 10.92 24.20 19.16
CA ASN A 251 11.12 25.31 20.11
C ASN A 251 10.67 26.65 19.53
#